data_AF-A0A9D1LH54-F1
#
_entry.id   AF-A0A9D1LH54-F1
#
_cell.length_a   1.000
_cell.length_b   1.000
_cell.length_c   1.000
_cell.angle_alpha   90.00
_cell.angle_beta   90.00
_cell.angle_gamma   90.00
#
_symmetry.space_group_name_H-M   'P 1'
#
loop_
_entity.id
_entity.type
_entity.pdbx_description
1 polymer ?
#
loop_
_entity_poly.entity_id
_entity_poly.type
_entity_poly.pdbx_seq_one_letter_code
_entity_poly.pdbx_strand_id
1 'polypeptide(L)'
;IKTSQKRNEIERNRDLTTDDDEIIAYRTKIREAAESKLENGIIDTTDLLQKITDENTARITRSIHKIELLKSQYELKNILNN
;
A
#
# COMPACT_ATOMS: atom_id res chain seq x y z
N ILE A 1 -13.32 6.26 26.16
CA ILE A 1 -14.04 6.09 24.86
C ILE A 1 -13.19 6.58 23.69
N LYS A 2 -12.83 7.88 23.61
CA LYS A 2 -11.98 8.42 22.51
C LYS A 2 -10.63 7.68 22.34
N THR A 3 -9.94 7.38 23.44
CA THR A 3 -8.66 6.64 23.42
C THR A 3 -8.80 5.21 22.87
N SER A 4 -9.90 4.52 23.20
CA SER A 4 -10.17 3.15 22.74
C SER A 4 -10.50 3.13 21.24
N GLN A 5 -11.31 4.10 20.77
CA GLN A 5 -11.58 4.28 19.34
C GLN A 5 -10.30 4.52 18.55
N LYS A 6 -9.39 5.35 19.07
CA LYS A 6 -8.14 5.67 18.39
C LYS A 6 -7.17 4.48 18.33
N ARG A 7 -7.16 3.63 19.35
CA ARG A 7 -6.38 2.37 19.33
C ARG A 7 -6.90 1.41 18.26
N ASN A 8 -8.23 1.25 18.14
CA ASN A 8 -8.83 0.41 17.10
C ASN A 8 -8.53 0.94 15.70
N GLU A 9 -8.55 2.26 15.50
CA GLU A 9 -8.18 2.88 14.22
C GLU A 9 -6.70 2.62 13.86
N ILE A 10 -5.79 2.69 14.85
CA ILE A 10 -4.37 2.37 14.65
C ILE A 10 -4.16 0.89 14.29
N GLU A 11 -4.86 -0.02 14.95
CA GLU A 11 -4.79 -1.45 14.66
C GLU A 11 -5.28 -1.74 13.24
N ARG A 12 -6.46 -1.24 12.88
CA ARG A 12 -7.00 -1.35 11.52
C ARG A 12 -6.04 -0.80 10.47
N ASN A 13 -5.44 0.37 10.71
CA ASN A 13 -4.52 0.98 9.76
C ASN A 13 -3.19 0.19 9.65
N ARG A 14 -2.77 -0.55 10.69
CA ARG A 14 -1.64 -1.48 10.59
C ARG A 14 -1.97 -2.68 9.72
N ASP A 15 -3.15 -3.26 9.91
CA ASP A 15 -3.60 -4.39 9.10
C ASP A 15 -3.67 -3.98 7.62
N LEU A 16 -4.27 -2.82 7.32
CA LEU A 16 -4.31 -2.27 5.96
C LEU A 16 -2.91 -2.10 5.35
N THR A 17 -1.94 -1.58 6.10
CA THR A 17 -0.57 -1.44 5.57
C THR A 17 0.11 -2.79 5.30
N THR A 18 -0.30 -3.85 5.99
CA THR A 18 0.21 -5.22 5.78
C THR A 18 -0.43 -5.83 4.53
N ASP A 19 -1.75 -5.69 4.38
CA ASP A 19 -2.46 -6.12 3.17
C ASP A 19 -1.93 -5.40 1.92
N ASP A 20 -1.63 -4.10 2.03
CA ASP A 20 -1.01 -3.34 0.95
C ASP A 20 0.36 -3.90 0.53
N ASP A 21 1.17 -4.35 1.49
CA ASP A 21 2.47 -4.97 1.20
C ASP A 21 2.30 -6.28 0.41
N GLU A 22 1.27 -7.08 0.73
CA GLU A 22 0.93 -8.27 -0.05
C GLU A 22 0.46 -7.91 -1.46
N ILE A 23 -0.41 -6.90 -1.60
CA ILE A 23 -0.88 -6.42 -2.90
C ILE A 23 0.30 -5.96 -3.77
N ILE A 24 1.23 -5.19 -3.20
CA ILE A 24 2.43 -4.75 -3.91
C ILE A 24 3.24 -5.97 -4.35
N ALA A 25 3.47 -6.96 -3.49
CA ALA A 25 4.20 -8.16 -3.85
C ALA A 25 3.54 -8.93 -5.00
N TYR A 26 2.21 -9.05 -5.02
CA TYR A 26 1.48 -9.65 -6.14
C TYR A 26 1.61 -8.83 -7.42
N ARG A 27 1.53 -7.50 -7.33
CA ARG A 27 1.69 -6.61 -8.49
C ARG A 27 3.11 -6.66 -9.07
N THR A 28 4.12 -6.75 -8.21
CA THR A 28 5.52 -6.96 -8.62
C THR A 28 5.66 -8.25 -9.41
N LYS A 29 5.10 -9.38 -8.95
CA LYS A 29 5.13 -10.65 -9.69
C LYS A 29 4.44 -10.55 -11.06
N ILE A 30 3.32 -9.81 -11.14
CA ILE A 30 2.61 -9.58 -12.41
C ILE A 30 3.46 -8.74 -13.37
N ARG A 31 4.12 -7.68 -12.88
CA ARG A 31 5.04 -6.86 -13.68
C ARG A 31 6.21 -7.70 -14.21
N GLU A 32 6.85 -8.50 -13.36
CA GLU A 32 7.97 -9.38 -13.76
C GLU A 32 7.55 -10.40 -14.83
N ALA A 33 6.35 -10.98 -14.68
CA ALA A 33 5.80 -11.85 -15.72
C ALA A 33 5.53 -11.11 -17.04
N ALA A 34 5.10 -9.84 -16.97
CA ALA A 34 4.91 -9.00 -18.14
C ALA A 34 6.26 -8.64 -18.81
N GLU A 35 7.31 -8.37 -18.03
CA GLU A 35 8.66 -8.13 -18.56
C GLU A 35 9.17 -9.33 -19.36
N SER A 36 9.03 -10.54 -18.81
CA SER A 36 9.38 -11.76 -19.53
C SER A 36 8.56 -11.94 -20.82
N LYS A 37 7.26 -11.62 -20.80
CA LYS A 37 6.43 -11.67 -22.01
C LYS A 37 6.84 -10.65 -23.06
N LEU A 38 7.24 -9.44 -22.64
CA LEU A 38 7.71 -8.39 -23.55
C LEU A 38 9.02 -8.80 -24.21
N GLU A 39 9.96 -9.34 -23.44
CA GLU A 39 11.25 -9.85 -23.95
C GLU A 39 11.05 -10.94 -25.02
N ASN A 40 10.03 -11.78 -24.83
CA ASN A 40 9.65 -12.81 -25.80
C ASN A 40 8.74 -12.28 -26.93
N GLY A 41 8.45 -10.98 -26.99
CA GLY A 41 7.62 -10.35 -28.03
C GLY A 41 6.13 -10.73 -27.97
N ILE A 42 5.64 -11.22 -26.83
CA ILE A 42 4.24 -11.66 -26.64
C ILE A 42 3.31 -10.47 -26.33
N ILE A 43 3.83 -9.44 -25.68
CA ILE A 43 3.11 -8.20 -25.37
C ILE A 43 3.92 -7.00 -25.89
N ASP A 44 3.31 -5.82 -25.91
CA ASP A 44 4.00 -4.58 -26.26
C ASP A 44 4.42 -3.76 -25.02
N THR A 45 5.08 -2.62 -25.26
CA THR A 45 5.55 -1.73 -24.20
C THR A 45 4.41 -1.04 -23.43
N THR A 46 3.26 -0.84 -24.07
CA THR A 46 2.08 -0.23 -23.43
C THR A 46 1.49 -1.17 -22.39
N ASP A 47 1.43 -2.47 -22.71
CA ASP A 47 0.98 -3.50 -21.77
C ASP A 47 1.87 -3.53 -20.51
N LEU A 48 3.19 -3.48 -20.69
CA LEU A 48 4.14 -3.43 -19.57
C LEU A 48 3.98 -2.14 -18.75
N LEU A 49 3.85 -0.98 -19.41
CA LEU A 49 3.64 0.30 -18.74
C LEU A 49 2.37 0.29 -17.86
N GLN A 50 1.31 -0.38 -18.30
CA GLN A 50 0.11 -0.55 -17.48
C GLN A 50 0.41 -1.34 -16.20
N LYS A 51 1.21 -2.42 -16.28
CA LYS A 51 1.55 -3.22 -15.07
C LYS A 51 2.44 -2.46 -14.10
N ILE A 52 3.39 -1.68 -14.62
CA ILE A 52 4.21 -0.77 -13.81
C ILE A 52 3.32 0.27 -13.12
N THR A 53 2.37 0.85 -13.85
CA THR A 53 1.43 1.85 -13.31
C THR A 53 0.54 1.26 -12.23
N ASP A 54 0.03 0.04 -12.42
CA ASP A 54 -0.76 -0.67 -11.42
C ASP A 54 0.05 -0.94 -10.13
N GLU A 55 1.31 -1.38 -10.26
CA GLU A 55 2.21 -1.59 -9.12
C GLU A 55 2.49 -0.26 -8.38
N ASN A 56 2.79 0.79 -9.13
CA ASN A 56 3.03 2.12 -8.55
C ASN A 56 1.80 2.68 -7.84
N THR A 57 0.61 2.44 -8.38
CA THR A 57 -0.65 2.84 -7.73
C THR A 57 -0.81 2.13 -6.39
N ALA A 58 -0.52 0.83 -6.30
CA ALA A 58 -0.53 0.11 -5.03
C ALA A 58 0.48 0.69 -4.02
N ARG A 59 1.68 1.06 -4.47
CA ARG A 59 2.71 1.71 -3.63
C ARG A 59 2.26 3.08 -3.11
N ILE A 60 1.55 3.86 -3.93
CA ILE A 60 0.98 5.16 -3.54
C ILE A 60 -0.12 4.96 -2.49
N THR A 61 -1.05 4.03 -2.72
CA THR A 61 -2.12 3.69 -1.77
C THR A 61 -1.55 3.32 -0.40
N ARG A 62 -0.53 2.44 -0.37
CA ARG A 62 0.18 2.11 0.86
C ARG A 62 0.77 3.31 1.58
N SER A 63 1.36 4.23 0.81
CA SER A 63 1.96 5.45 1.37
C SER A 63 0.90 6.34 2.03
N ILE A 64 -0.30 6.41 1.44
CA ILE A 64 -1.44 7.13 2.02
C ILE A 64 -1.87 6.48 3.34
N HIS A 65 -2.11 5.17 3.37
CA HIS A 65 -2.49 4.47 4.61
C HIS A 65 -1.44 4.60 5.71
N LYS A 66 -0.14 4.60 5.35
CA LYS A 66 0.94 4.84 6.30
C LYS A 66 0.89 6.26 6.90
N ILE A 67 0.57 7.28 6.11
CA ILE A 67 0.38 8.65 6.62
C ILE A 67 -0.78 8.71 7.61
N GLU A 68 -1.90 8.03 7.31
CA GLU A 68 -3.08 7.97 8.19
C GLU A 68 -2.79 7.25 9.51
N LEU A 69 -2.00 6.17 9.45
CA LEU A 69 -1.50 5.47 10.64
C LEU A 69 -0.66 6.40 11.52
N LEU A 70 0.31 7.12 10.94
CA LEU A 70 1.17 8.06 11.67
C LEU A 70 0.36 9.19 12.30
N LYS A 71 -0.60 9.76 11.56
CA LYS A 71 -1.53 10.77 12.06
C LYS A 71 -2.29 10.24 13.27
N SER A 72 -2.83 9.02 13.18
CA SER A 72 -3.60 8.42 14.27
C SER A 72 -2.78 8.16 15.53
N GLN A 73 -1.53 7.72 15.37
CA GLN A 73 -0.58 7.55 16.48
C GLN A 73 -0.24 8.89 17.15
N TYR A 74 -0.02 9.94 16.37
CA TYR A 74 0.27 11.27 16.89
C TYR A 74 -0.92 11.84 17.69
N GLU A 75 -2.14 11.72 17.16
CA GLU A 75 -3.35 12.16 17.85
C GLU A 75 -3.57 11.41 19.18
N LEU A 76 -3.32 10.10 19.21
CA LEU A 76 -3.38 9.32 20.45
C LEU A 76 -2.35 9.81 21.49
N LYS A 77 -1.11 10.07 21.07
CA LYS A 77 -0.06 10.61 21.94
C LYS A 77 -0.48 11.96 22.53
N ASN A 78 -1.08 12.83 21.72
CA ASN A 78 -1.55 14.14 22.18
C ASN A 78 -2.69 14.02 23.22
N ILE A 79 -3.61 13.07 23.03
CA ILE A 79 -4.70 12.79 24.00
C ILE A 79 -4.16 12.25 25.33
N LEU A 80 -3.04 11.53 25.33
CA LEU A 80 -2.46 10.93 26.54
C LEU A 80 -1.52 11.87 27.31
N ASN A 81 -0.98 12.88 26.64
CA ASN A 81 -0.05 13.87 27.22
C ASN A 81 -0.76 15.11 27.80
N ASN A 82 -2.10 15.13 27.75
CA ASN A 82 -2.98 16.21 28.20
C ASN A 82 -4.06 15.60 29.11
#